data_AF-A0A173MCD8-F1
#
_entry.id   AF-A0A173MCD8-F1
#
_cell.length_a   1.000
_cell.length_b   1.000
_cell.length_c   1.000
_cell.angle_alpha   90.00
_cell.angle_beta   90.00
_cell.angle_gamma   90.00
#
_symmetry.space_group_name_H-M   'P 1'
#
loop_
_entity.id
_entity.type
_entity.pdbx_description
1 polymer ?
#
loop_
_entity_poly.entity_id
_entity_poly.type
_entity_poly.pdbx_seq_one_letter_code
_entity_poly.pdbx_strand_id
1 'polypeptide(L)'
;MIKFNEMQPGDFVIAEYEGQRRMGEVTGLDHSARLVGVETDVQEFWYAPEHVHPISITDESLSWLNFTKEVQSNGSVKYKKGSFRLWIPAPDQFSALEIWYREDQRTHPDVHYVHQLQNHYLQMTKIPLTREVMV
;
A
#
# COMPACT_ATOMS: atom_id res chain seq x y z
N MET A 1 -2.95 13.05 -4.56
CA MET A 1 -4.27 12.85 -3.91
C MET A 1 -4.78 11.50 -4.36
N ILE A 2 -5.32 10.69 -3.46
CA ILE A 2 -5.88 9.38 -3.83
C ILE A 2 -7.22 9.60 -4.52
N LYS A 3 -7.51 8.89 -5.61
CA LYS A 3 -8.86 8.97 -6.20
C LYS A 3 -9.84 8.27 -5.28
N PHE A 4 -10.99 8.88 -5.03
CA PHE A 4 -12.01 8.32 -4.11
C PHE A 4 -12.37 6.87 -4.41
N ASN A 5 -12.52 6.53 -5.69
CA ASN A 5 -12.89 5.19 -6.15
C ASN A 5 -11.74 4.17 -6.14
N GLU A 6 -10.51 4.59 -5.85
CA GLU A 6 -9.35 3.69 -5.72
C GLU A 6 -9.11 3.26 -4.27
N MET A 7 -9.72 3.94 -3.29
CA MET A 7 -9.63 3.56 -1.88
C MET A 7 -10.54 2.38 -1.57
N GLN A 8 -10.08 1.50 -0.69
CA GLN A 8 -10.83 0.36 -0.18
C GLN A 8 -10.65 0.25 1.34
N PRO A 9 -11.62 -0.32 2.07
CA PRO A 9 -11.42 -0.70 3.47
C PRO A 9 -10.18 -1.60 3.62
N GLY A 10 -9.32 -1.28 4.57
CA GLY A 10 -8.02 -1.91 4.78
C GLY A 10 -6.83 -1.19 4.14
N ASP A 11 -7.05 -0.16 3.31
CA ASP A 11 -5.96 0.61 2.73
C ASP A 11 -5.25 1.47 3.78
N PHE A 12 -3.92 1.46 3.74
CA PHE A 12 -3.10 2.34 4.57
C PHE A 12 -2.91 3.69 3.89
N VAL A 13 -3.24 4.74 4.64
CA VAL A 13 -3.23 6.13 4.18
C VAL A 13 -2.66 7.05 5.27
N ILE A 14 -2.41 8.31 4.89
CA ILE A 14 -2.12 9.39 5.83
C ILE A 14 -3.34 10.30 5.88
N ALA A 15 -3.99 10.41 7.03
CA ALA A 15 -5.03 11.37 7.30
C ALA A 15 -4.44 12.67 7.85
N GLU A 16 -4.86 13.81 7.32
CA GLU A 16 -4.48 15.13 7.78
C GLU A 16 -5.64 15.85 8.48
N TYR A 17 -5.42 16.36 9.69
CA TYR A 17 -6.39 17.19 10.42
C TYR A 17 -5.66 18.31 11.16
N GLU A 18 -6.09 19.55 10.95
CA GLU A 18 -5.47 20.74 11.57
C GLU A 18 -3.94 20.80 11.42
N GLY A 19 -3.42 20.37 10.26
CA GLY A 19 -1.98 20.34 9.96
C GLY A 19 -1.22 19.16 10.59
N GLN A 20 -1.88 18.31 11.37
CA GLN A 20 -1.30 17.07 11.87
C GLN A 20 -1.56 15.93 10.89
N ARG A 21 -0.50 15.20 10.54
CA ARG A 21 -0.58 14.01 9.70
C ARG A 21 -0.44 12.76 10.54
N ARG A 22 -1.40 11.86 10.43
CA ARG A 22 -1.37 10.55 11.08
C ARG A 22 -1.58 9.45 10.07
N MET A 23 -0.84 8.37 10.26
CA MET A 23 -1.05 7.17 9.49
C MET A 23 -2.28 6.44 10.03
N GLY A 24 -3.10 5.91 9.15
CA GLY A 24 -4.31 5.19 9.50
C GLY A 24 -4.69 4.15 8.46
N GLU A 25 -5.77 3.44 8.77
CA GLU A 25 -6.38 2.43 7.91
C GLU A 25 -7.78 2.89 7.51
N VAL A 26 -8.13 2.76 6.23
CA VAL A 26 -9.47 3.08 5.74
C VAL A 26 -10.46 2.08 6.32
N THR A 27 -11.50 2.55 7.00
CA THR A 27 -12.57 1.71 7.56
C THR A 27 -13.79 1.63 6.64
N GLY A 28 -14.03 2.67 5.83
CA GLY A 28 -15.19 2.74 4.94
C GLY A 28 -15.22 3.96 4.04
N LEU A 29 -16.13 3.93 3.06
CA LEU A 29 -16.42 5.03 2.14
C LEU A 29 -17.90 5.41 2.22
N ASP A 30 -18.20 6.67 2.49
CA ASP A 30 -19.54 7.23 2.38
C ASP A 30 -19.67 7.91 1.02
N HIS A 31 -20.36 7.24 0.09
CA HIS A 31 -20.58 7.77 -1.26
C HIS A 31 -21.55 8.95 -1.30
N SER A 32 -22.43 9.09 -0.30
CA SER A 32 -23.45 10.14 -0.25
C SER A 32 -22.84 11.47 0.20
N ALA A 33 -22.06 11.44 1.28
CA ALA A 33 -21.36 12.61 1.81
C ALA A 33 -19.97 12.80 1.18
N ARG A 34 -19.48 11.82 0.41
CA ARG A 34 -18.11 11.74 -0.13
C ARG A 34 -17.04 11.84 0.95
N LEU A 35 -17.20 11.04 1.99
CA LEU A 35 -16.26 10.98 3.12
C LEU A 35 -15.55 9.62 3.17
N VAL A 36 -14.35 9.61 3.74
CA VAL A 36 -13.52 8.42 3.95
C VAL A 36 -13.35 8.21 5.44
N GLY A 37 -13.82 7.09 5.96
CA GLY A 37 -13.55 6.67 7.33
C GLY A 37 -12.10 6.21 7.44
N VAL A 38 -11.34 6.77 8.37
CA VAL A 38 -9.95 6.37 8.64
C VAL A 38 -9.77 6.19 10.13
N GLU A 39 -9.36 4.98 10.53
CA GLU A 39 -8.94 4.65 11.88
C GLU A 39 -7.46 4.96 12.04
N THR A 40 -7.15 5.90 12.94
CA THR A 40 -5.79 6.26 13.33
C THR A 40 -5.42 5.62 14.67
N ASP A 41 -4.20 5.83 15.12
CA ASP A 41 -3.74 5.43 16.46
C ASP A 41 -4.49 6.13 17.62
N VAL A 42 -5.26 7.18 17.32
CA VAL A 42 -6.05 7.94 18.30
C VAL A 42 -7.51 7.51 18.29
N GLN A 43 -8.16 7.60 17.12
CA GLN A 43 -9.57 7.20 16.91
C GLN A 43 -9.92 7.15 15.42
N GLU A 44 -11.13 6.66 15.13
CA GLU A 44 -11.75 6.73 13.81
C GLU A 44 -12.44 8.08 13.57
N PHE A 45 -12.23 8.62 12.36
CA PHE A 45 -12.90 9.82 11.88
C PHE A 45 -13.22 9.74 10.40
N TRP A 46 -14.16 10.59 9.96
CA TRP A 46 -14.55 10.73 8.57
C TRP A 46 -13.89 11.98 7.96
N TYR A 47 -13.05 11.77 6.95
CA TYR A 47 -12.26 12.81 6.30
C TYR A 47 -12.78 13.10 4.89
N ALA A 48 -12.65 14.35 4.45
CA ALA A 48 -12.76 14.65 3.03
C ALA A 48 -11.58 14.02 2.27
N PRO A 49 -11.76 13.53 1.02
CA PRO A 49 -10.72 12.82 0.28
C PRO A 49 -9.43 13.65 0.05
N GLU A 50 -9.55 14.98 0.04
CA GLU A 50 -8.41 15.90 -0.07
C GLU A 50 -7.47 15.89 1.15
N HIS A 51 -7.98 15.48 2.31
CA HIS A 51 -7.22 15.29 3.55
C HIS A 51 -6.68 13.87 3.71
N VAL A 52 -6.91 12.99 2.72
CA VAL A 52 -6.40 11.62 2.71
C VAL A 52 -5.30 11.50 1.65
N HIS A 53 -4.09 11.25 2.13
CA HIS A 53 -2.88 11.25 1.32
C HIS A 53 -2.32 9.84 1.16
N PRO A 54 -1.76 9.49 -0.01
CA PRO A 54 -1.15 8.19 -0.20
C PRO A 54 0.19 8.09 0.52
N ILE A 55 0.55 6.85 0.88
CA ILE A 55 1.90 6.49 1.32
C ILE A 55 2.68 6.04 0.07
N SER A 56 3.83 6.63 -0.18
CA SER A 56 4.71 6.24 -1.30
C SER A 56 5.33 4.87 -1.03
N ILE A 57 5.55 4.08 -2.09
CA ILE A 57 6.29 2.82 -1.97
C ILE A 57 7.78 3.13 -1.87
N THR A 58 8.36 2.83 -0.72
CA THR A 58 9.79 2.92 -0.42
C THR A 58 10.26 1.69 0.34
N ASP A 59 11.57 1.58 0.58
CA ASP A 59 12.13 0.56 1.47
C ASP A 59 11.47 0.60 2.86
N GLU A 60 11.29 1.79 3.41
CA GLU A 60 10.71 2.00 4.74
C GLU A 60 9.25 1.55 4.77
N SER A 61 8.44 1.93 3.77
CA SER A 61 7.03 1.51 3.74
C SER A 61 6.88 0.00 3.55
N LEU A 62 7.74 -0.62 2.74
CA LEU A 62 7.71 -2.07 2.51
C LEU A 62 8.21 -2.83 3.74
N SER A 63 9.25 -2.34 4.41
CA SER A 63 9.71 -2.90 5.68
C SER A 63 8.64 -2.80 6.76
N TRP A 64 7.92 -1.68 6.81
CA TRP A 64 6.81 -1.48 7.73
C TRP A 64 5.63 -2.44 7.46
N LEU A 65 5.41 -2.81 6.20
CA LEU A 65 4.50 -3.89 5.79
C LEU A 65 5.09 -5.30 6.00
N ASN A 66 6.22 -5.44 6.70
CA ASN A 66 6.90 -6.70 6.95
C ASN A 66 7.35 -7.45 5.67
N PHE A 67 7.79 -6.71 4.65
CA PHE A 67 8.54 -7.30 3.54
C PHE A 67 10.03 -7.45 3.91
N THR A 68 10.62 -8.60 3.58
CA THR A 68 12.07 -8.80 3.65
C THR A 68 12.74 -8.37 2.34
N LYS A 69 13.64 -7.39 2.41
CA LYS A 69 14.48 -6.94 1.28
C LYS A 69 15.64 -7.91 1.04
N GLU A 70 15.94 -8.18 -0.22
CA GLU A 70 17.07 -9.01 -0.66
C GLU A 70 17.68 -8.43 -1.94
N VAL A 71 18.91 -7.90 -1.84
CA VAL A 71 19.66 -7.41 -3.00
C VAL A 71 20.29 -8.59 -3.73
N GLN A 72 20.04 -8.70 -5.02
CA GLN A 72 20.57 -9.76 -5.87
C GLN A 72 21.97 -9.42 -6.39
N SER A 73 22.71 -10.44 -6.84
CA SER A 73 24.06 -10.27 -7.39
C SER A 73 24.12 -9.39 -8.64
N ASN A 74 23.04 -9.31 -9.41
CA ASN A 74 22.92 -8.45 -10.59
C ASN A 74 22.50 -7.00 -10.27
N GLY A 75 22.37 -6.64 -8.99
CA GLY A 75 21.96 -5.31 -8.53
C GLY A 75 20.45 -5.09 -8.41
N SER A 76 19.62 -6.00 -8.92
CA SER A 76 18.17 -5.94 -8.71
C SER A 76 17.79 -6.19 -7.26
N VAL A 77 16.63 -5.71 -6.84
CA VAL A 77 16.16 -5.86 -5.46
C VAL A 77 14.83 -6.59 -5.46
N LYS A 78 14.74 -7.59 -4.59
CA LYS A 78 13.56 -8.41 -4.36
C LYS A 78 13.04 -8.17 -2.95
N TYR A 79 11.74 -7.92 -2.82
CA TYR A 79 11.04 -7.86 -1.53
C TYR A 79 10.12 -9.07 -1.39
N LYS A 80 10.11 -9.69 -0.22
CA LYS A 80 9.38 -10.94 0.05
C LYS A 80 8.40 -10.77 1.20
N LYS A 81 7.16 -11.21 1.01
CA LYS A 81 6.18 -11.45 2.09
C LYS A 81 5.40 -12.74 1.77
N GLY A 82 5.58 -13.80 2.57
CA GLY A 82 5.01 -15.11 2.27
C GLY A 82 5.43 -15.63 0.89
N SER A 83 4.46 -15.87 -0.02
CA SER A 83 4.70 -16.22 -1.44
C SER A 83 4.63 -15.02 -2.40
N PHE A 84 4.33 -13.82 -1.89
CA PHE A 84 4.23 -12.59 -2.67
C PHE A 84 5.60 -11.94 -2.81
N ARG A 85 5.93 -11.51 -4.03
CA ARG A 85 7.23 -10.93 -4.36
C ARG A 85 7.05 -9.60 -5.08
N LEU A 86 7.93 -8.66 -4.76
CA LEU A 86 8.11 -7.44 -5.51
C LEU A 86 9.53 -7.39 -6.05
N TRP A 87 9.68 -6.92 -7.28
CA TRP A 87 10.98 -6.76 -7.92
C TRP A 87 11.16 -5.34 -8.43
N ILE A 88 12.35 -4.79 -8.23
CA ILE A 88 12.78 -3.54 -8.85
C ILE A 88 14.17 -3.74 -9.49
N PRO A 89 14.47 -3.05 -10.61
CA PRO A 89 15.71 -3.27 -11.37
C PRO A 89 16.96 -2.83 -10.61
N ALA A 90 16.83 -1.88 -9.68
CA ALA A 90 17.89 -1.36 -8.83
C ALA A 90 17.29 -0.73 -7.56
N PRO A 91 18.09 -0.47 -6.50
CA PRO A 91 17.61 0.24 -5.32
C PRO A 91 16.88 1.54 -5.67
N ASP A 92 15.79 1.81 -4.96
CA ASP A 92 14.95 3.01 -5.09
C ASP A 92 14.22 3.19 -6.44
N GLN A 93 14.34 2.26 -7.39
CA GLN A 93 13.67 2.33 -8.70
C GLN A 93 12.28 1.67 -8.71
N PHE A 94 11.38 2.13 -7.83
CA PHE A 94 10.01 1.60 -7.72
C PHE A 94 9.10 1.91 -8.92
N SER A 95 9.50 2.78 -9.85
CA SER A 95 8.73 3.06 -11.07
C SER A 95 8.66 1.87 -12.04
N ALA A 96 9.59 0.92 -11.93
CA ALA A 96 9.66 -0.30 -12.74
C ALA A 96 9.36 -1.54 -11.87
N LEU A 97 8.50 -1.38 -10.87
CA LEU A 97 8.09 -2.46 -9.97
C LEU A 97 7.45 -3.60 -10.78
N GLU A 98 7.76 -4.84 -10.41
CA GLU A 98 7.00 -6.00 -10.84
C GLU A 98 6.41 -6.71 -9.62
N ILE A 99 5.21 -7.28 -9.79
CA ILE A 99 4.47 -7.95 -8.72
C ILE A 99 4.26 -9.41 -9.10
N TRP A 100 4.74 -10.33 -8.29
CA TRP A 100 4.65 -11.76 -8.56
C TRP A 100 3.97 -12.49 -7.39
N TYR A 101 3.02 -13.37 -7.71
CA TYR A 101 2.38 -14.25 -6.75
C TYR A 101 2.11 -15.61 -7.39
N ARG A 102 2.87 -16.63 -6.97
CA ARG A 102 2.84 -17.98 -7.57
C ARG A 102 3.12 -17.90 -9.09
N GLU A 103 2.13 -18.24 -9.91
CA GLU A 103 2.22 -18.23 -11.37
C GLU A 103 1.76 -16.89 -11.99
N ASP A 104 1.08 -16.02 -11.23
CA ASP A 104 0.65 -14.70 -11.69
C ASP A 104 1.78 -13.69 -11.56
N GLN A 105 2.15 -13.06 -12.68
CA GLN A 105 3.17 -12.03 -12.78
C GLN A 105 2.58 -10.80 -13.47
N ARG A 106 2.65 -9.65 -12.79
CA ARG A 106 2.26 -8.35 -13.32
C ARG A 106 3.52 -7.54 -13.57
N THR A 107 3.88 -7.39 -14.83
CA THR A 107 4.97 -6.54 -15.27
C THR A 107 4.46 -5.11 -15.43
N HIS A 108 5.19 -4.15 -14.87
CA HIS A 108 4.89 -2.71 -14.99
C HIS A 108 3.45 -2.33 -14.57
N PRO A 109 2.96 -2.77 -13.40
CA PRO A 109 1.70 -2.28 -12.89
C PRO A 109 1.82 -0.79 -12.53
N ASP A 110 0.76 -0.01 -12.74
CA ASP A 110 0.66 1.40 -12.34
C ASP A 110 0.55 1.51 -10.81
N VAL A 111 1.66 1.22 -10.11
CA VAL A 111 1.74 1.07 -8.66
C VAL A 111 2.87 1.96 -8.14
N HIS A 112 2.48 3.08 -7.55
CA HIS A 112 3.36 4.09 -6.96
C HIS A 112 3.15 4.25 -5.46
N TYR A 113 1.97 3.85 -4.98
CA TYR A 113 1.54 4.05 -3.60
C TYR A 113 1.08 2.75 -2.94
N VAL A 114 1.17 2.71 -1.61
CA VAL A 114 0.86 1.51 -0.80
C VAL A 114 -0.55 0.99 -1.04
N HIS A 115 -1.59 1.84 -1.08
CA HIS A 115 -2.97 1.40 -1.35
C HIS A 115 -3.11 0.69 -2.71
N GLN A 116 -2.40 1.14 -3.75
CA GLN A 116 -2.40 0.47 -5.05
C GLN A 116 -1.76 -0.92 -4.95
N LEU A 117 -0.64 -1.03 -4.22
CA LEU A 117 -0.03 -2.32 -3.91
C LEU A 117 -0.97 -3.24 -3.13
N GLN A 118 -1.68 -2.72 -2.12
CA GLN A 118 -2.67 -3.47 -1.34
C GLN A 118 -3.82 -3.96 -2.23
N ASN A 119 -4.33 -3.13 -3.13
CA ASN A 119 -5.34 -3.48 -4.11
C ASN A 119 -4.87 -4.60 -5.06
N HIS A 120 -3.64 -4.52 -5.58
CA HIS A 120 -3.05 -5.59 -6.39
C HIS A 120 -2.90 -6.88 -5.59
N TYR A 121 -2.42 -6.81 -4.35
CA TYR A 121 -2.29 -7.95 -3.46
C TYR A 121 -3.65 -8.62 -3.19
N LEU A 122 -4.69 -7.84 -2.87
CA LEU A 122 -6.04 -8.34 -2.64
C LEU A 122 -6.61 -9.00 -3.89
N GLN A 123 -6.41 -8.40 -5.07
CA GLN A 123 -6.88 -8.99 -6.32
C GLN A 123 -6.23 -10.35 -6.61
N MET A 124 -4.94 -10.52 -6.33
CA MET A 124 -4.17 -11.73 -6.60
C MET A 124 -4.37 -12.82 -5.53
N THR A 125 -4.42 -12.43 -4.25
CA THR A 125 -4.46 -13.38 -3.12
C THR A 125 -5.84 -13.60 -2.53
N LYS A 126 -6.79 -12.68 -2.79
CA LYS A 126 -8.11 -12.58 -2.13
C LYS A 126 -8.03 -12.37 -0.62
N ILE A 127 -6.88 -11.92 -0.12
CA ILE A 127 -6.62 -11.62 1.29
C ILE A 127 -6.09 -10.18 1.37
N PRO A 128 -6.48 -9.37 2.38
CA PRO A 128 -5.91 -8.03 2.56
C PRO A 128 -4.41 -8.08 2.85
N LEU A 129 -3.66 -7.12 2.33
CA LEU A 129 -2.26 -6.93 2.70
C LEU A 129 -2.18 -6.14 4.02
N THR A 130 -1.91 -6.85 5.11
CA THR A 130 -1.79 -6.27 6.46
C THR A 130 -0.33 -6.11 6.87
N ARG A 131 -0.10 -5.57 8.07
CA ARG A 131 1.23 -5.50 8.69
C ARG A 131 1.61 -6.79 9.40
N GLU A 132 0.78 -7.82 9.43
CA GLU A 132 1.10 -9.04 10.16
C GLU A 132 2.25 -9.80 9.48
N VAL A 133 3.03 -10.51 10.28
CA VAL A 133 4.04 -11.44 9.77
C VAL A 133 3.30 -12.67 9.27
N MET A 134 3.44 -12.98 7.97
CA MET A 134 2.88 -14.21 7.41
C MET A 134 3.82 -15.36 7.77
N VAL A 135 3.30 -16.34 8.53
CA VAL A 135 3.98 -17.59 8.88
C VAL A 135 3.85 -18.60 7.74
#